data_AF-A0A660SF03-F1
#
_entry.id   AF-A0A660SF03-F1
#
_cell.length_a   1.000
_cell.length_b   1.000
_cell.length_c   1.000
_cell.angle_alpha   90.00
_cell.angle_beta   90.00
_cell.angle_gamma   90.00
#
_symmetry.space_group_name_H-M   'P 1'
#
loop_
_entity.id
_entity.type
_entity.pdbx_description
1 polymer ?
#
loop_
_entity_poly.entity_id
_entity_poly.type
_entity_poly.pdbx_seq_one_letter_code
_entity_poly.pdbx_strand_id
1 'polypeptide(L)'
;MRIGLDLHGTDFAPKAELETLRMLKLEPMEGGDIVPIGKVGLESEVRALGYPFVIAEDVVGMHEIPSVAVRRKPRSTIGIGMELLKRGEIDAFVSAGNTTAVLASAIFDLGRIRGIKRPALATIYPVADTPVLLVD
;
A
#
# COMPACT_ATOMS: atom_id res chain seq x y z
N MET A 1 10.68 11.62 -0.31
CA MET A 1 9.41 11.01 0.12
C MET A 1 9.58 9.50 0.17
N ARG A 2 9.20 8.82 1.24
CA ARG A 2 9.27 7.35 1.36
C ARG A 2 7.88 6.76 1.13
N ILE A 3 7.74 5.87 0.15
CA ILE A 3 6.46 5.24 -0.20
C ILE A 3 6.51 3.77 0.18
N GLY A 4 5.65 3.36 1.11
CA GLY A 4 5.41 1.94 1.39
C GLY A 4 4.67 1.28 0.23
N LEU A 5 5.22 0.19 -0.31
CA LEU A 5 4.58 -0.61 -1.36
C LEU A 5 4.23 -2.00 -0.83
N ASP A 6 2.94 -2.32 -0.82
CA ASP A 6 2.45 -3.66 -0.50
C ASP A 6 2.78 -4.65 -1.62
N LEU A 7 3.62 -5.65 -1.31
CA LEU A 7 4.04 -6.68 -2.27
C LEU A 7 3.05 -7.84 -2.43
N HIS A 8 1.91 -7.80 -1.73
CA HIS A 8 0.92 -8.88 -1.73
C HIS A 8 -0.48 -8.42 -2.17
N GLY A 9 -0.56 -7.26 -2.82
CA GLY A 9 -1.83 -6.62 -3.17
C GLY A 9 -2.49 -7.20 -4.41
N THR A 10 -1.74 -7.50 -5.47
CA THR A 10 -2.31 -7.91 -6.76
C THR A 10 -2.77 -9.37 -6.79
N ASP A 11 -3.64 -9.71 -7.74
CA ASP A 11 -4.10 -11.09 -7.97
C ASP A 11 -2.97 -12.09 -8.28
N PHE A 12 -1.86 -11.59 -8.83
CA PHE A 12 -0.67 -12.37 -9.19
C PHE A 12 0.53 -12.04 -8.30
N ALA A 13 0.28 -11.51 -7.11
CA ALA A 13 1.34 -11.11 -6.22
C ALA A 13 2.26 -12.30 -5.87
N PRO A 14 3.59 -12.07 -5.75
CA PRO A 14 4.27 -10.77 -5.80
C PRO A 14 4.80 -10.38 -7.20
N LYS A 15 4.34 -11.05 -8.28
CA LYS A 15 4.98 -10.92 -9.60
C LYS A 15 4.91 -9.49 -10.14
N ALA A 16 3.74 -8.86 -10.08
CA ALA A 16 3.53 -7.52 -10.63
C ALA A 16 4.27 -6.46 -9.81
N GLU A 17 4.35 -6.64 -8.50
CA GLU A 17 5.02 -5.74 -7.57
C GLU A 17 6.53 -5.81 -7.72
N LEU A 18 7.10 -7.02 -7.84
CA LEU A 18 8.52 -7.19 -8.14
C LEU A 18 8.89 -6.58 -9.51
N GLU A 19 8.02 -6.71 -10.51
CA GLU A 19 8.24 -6.06 -11.80
C GLU A 19 8.19 -4.53 -11.69
N THR A 20 7.25 -4.01 -10.90
CA THR A 20 7.20 -2.56 -10.59
C THR A 20 8.51 -2.09 -9.95
N LEU A 21 9.07 -2.85 -9.01
CA LEU A 21 10.38 -2.53 -8.41
C LEU A 21 11.52 -2.55 -9.44
N ARG A 22 11.51 -3.49 -10.40
CA ARG A 22 12.50 -3.51 -11.49
C ARG A 22 12.37 -2.28 -12.40
N MET A 23 11.15 -1.93 -12.78
CA MET A 23 10.90 -0.76 -13.62
C MET A 23 11.35 0.53 -12.94
N LEU A 24 11.07 0.69 -11.65
CA LEU A 24 11.49 1.86 -10.87
C LEU A 24 13.02 1.95 -10.64
N LYS A 25 13.78 0.89 -10.95
CA LYS A 25 15.26 0.97 -11.00
C LYS A 25 15.76 1.53 -12.33
N LEU A 26 15.04 1.25 -13.41
CA LEU A 26 15.36 1.77 -14.74
C LEU A 26 14.89 3.22 -14.88
N GLU A 27 13.73 3.53 -14.32
CA GLU A 27 13.12 4.86 -14.31
C GLU A 27 12.79 5.27 -12.86
N PRO A 28 13.80 5.76 -12.12
CA PRO A 28 13.60 6.19 -10.74
C PRO A 28 12.60 7.33 -10.62
N MET A 29 11.80 7.30 -9.57
CA MET A 29 10.93 8.43 -9.25
C MET A 29 11.74 9.65 -8.87
N GLU A 30 11.29 10.83 -9.27
CA GLU A 30 11.84 12.09 -8.75
C GLU A 30 11.43 12.29 -7.28
N GLY A 31 12.42 12.51 -6.41
CA GLY A 31 12.19 12.96 -5.03
C GLY A 31 11.65 11.92 -4.05
N GLY A 32 11.73 10.62 -4.35
CA GLY A 32 11.28 9.59 -3.42
C GLY A 32 11.92 8.21 -3.51
N ASP A 33 11.79 7.48 -2.41
CA ASP A 33 12.27 6.12 -2.19
C ASP A 33 11.09 5.17 -2.00
N ILE A 34 11.24 3.93 -2.46
CA ILE A 34 10.25 2.87 -2.22
C ILE A 34 10.68 2.03 -1.02
N VAL A 35 9.71 1.72 -0.16
CA VAL A 35 9.85 0.81 0.98
C VAL A 35 8.92 -0.38 0.76
N PRO A 36 9.40 -1.45 0.12
CA PRO A 36 8.62 -2.67 -0.08
C PRO A 36 8.28 -3.37 1.24
N ILE A 37 7.02 -3.76 1.38
CA ILE A 37 6.46 -4.46 2.54
C ILE A 37 5.89 -5.80 2.07
N GLY A 38 6.37 -6.91 2.61
CA GLY A 38 5.95 -8.24 2.15
C GLY A 38 6.18 -9.34 3.18
N LYS A 39 5.63 -10.53 2.90
CA LYS A 39 5.90 -11.74 3.68
C LYS A 39 7.35 -12.20 3.53
N VAL A 40 7.78 -13.01 4.49
CA VAL A 40 9.05 -13.74 4.43
C VAL A 40 9.22 -14.52 3.13
N GLY A 41 10.44 -14.55 2.60
CA GLY A 41 10.82 -15.19 1.35
C GLY A 41 11.14 -14.22 0.21
N LEU A 42 10.76 -12.94 0.32
CA LEU A 42 11.03 -11.91 -0.69
C LEU A 42 12.25 -11.04 -0.37
N GLU A 43 12.84 -11.17 0.83
CA GLU A 43 13.93 -10.32 1.31
C GLU A 43 15.10 -10.31 0.33
N SER A 44 15.55 -11.48 -0.09
CA SER A 44 16.74 -11.63 -0.94
C SER A 44 16.54 -10.99 -2.30
N GLU A 45 15.37 -11.19 -2.91
CA GLU A 45 15.05 -10.65 -4.22
C GLU A 45 14.91 -9.12 -4.17
N VAL A 46 14.17 -8.60 -3.19
CA VAL A 46 13.99 -7.15 -3.02
C VAL A 46 15.31 -6.45 -2.70
N ARG A 47 16.15 -7.06 -1.84
CA ARG A 47 17.48 -6.51 -1.52
C ARG A 47 18.45 -6.59 -2.70
N ALA A 48 18.35 -7.62 -3.55
CA ALA A 48 19.14 -7.71 -4.78
C ALA A 48 18.78 -6.59 -5.78
N LEU A 49 17.52 -6.13 -5.77
CA LEU A 49 17.11 -4.92 -6.49
C LEU A 49 17.58 -3.62 -5.80
N GLY A 50 18.18 -3.69 -4.61
CA GLY A 50 18.70 -2.54 -3.89
C GLY A 50 17.61 -1.71 -3.20
N TYR A 51 16.54 -2.34 -2.75
CA TYR A 51 15.53 -1.70 -1.90
C TYR A 51 15.67 -2.19 -0.44
N PRO A 52 15.24 -1.38 0.56
CA PRO A 52 14.98 -1.90 1.89
C PRO A 52 13.85 -2.95 1.82
N PHE A 53 13.65 -3.71 2.90
CA PHE A 53 12.54 -4.65 2.97
C PHE A 53 11.97 -4.68 4.38
N VAL A 54 10.65 -4.55 4.48
CA VAL A 54 9.92 -4.68 5.74
C VAL A 54 9.10 -5.96 5.72
N ILE A 55 9.32 -6.80 6.73
CA ILE A 55 8.62 -8.07 6.89
C ILE A 55 7.22 -7.84 7.49
N ALA A 56 6.22 -8.44 6.85
CA ALA A 56 4.89 -8.64 7.40
C ALA A 56 4.64 -10.14 7.67
N GLU A 57 3.82 -10.45 8.69
CA GLU A 57 3.53 -11.82 9.11
C GLU A 57 2.35 -12.42 8.33
N ASP A 58 1.44 -11.55 7.87
CA ASP A 58 0.19 -11.96 7.22
C ASP A 58 -0.12 -11.09 5.98
N VAL A 59 -1.19 -11.45 5.28
CA VAL A 59 -1.77 -10.73 4.14
C VAL A 59 -3.28 -10.77 4.30
N VAL A 60 -3.96 -9.67 3.97
CA VAL A 60 -5.42 -9.66 3.86
C VAL A 60 -5.80 -10.14 2.47
N GLY A 61 -6.46 -11.30 2.38
CA GLY A 61 -6.92 -11.86 1.12
C GLY A 61 -8.10 -11.10 0.52
N MET A 62 -8.23 -11.20 -0.81
CA MET A 62 -9.30 -10.52 -1.56
C MET A 62 -10.72 -10.94 -1.17
N HIS A 63 -10.89 -12.17 -0.69
CA HIS A 63 -12.21 -12.71 -0.29
C HIS A 63 -12.49 -12.59 1.22
N GLU A 64 -11.58 -12.00 1.99
CA GLU A 64 -11.80 -11.82 3.42
C GLU A 64 -12.75 -10.66 3.71
N ILE A 65 -13.53 -10.79 4.78
CA ILE A 65 -14.37 -9.69 5.28
C ILE A 65 -13.44 -8.62 5.86
N PRO A 66 -13.37 -7.41 5.25
CA PRO A 66 -12.32 -6.43 5.56
C PRO A 66 -12.30 -6.01 7.03
N SER A 67 -13.47 -5.69 7.59
CA SER A 67 -13.63 -5.23 8.98
C SER A 67 -13.16 -6.25 10.02
N VAL A 68 -13.17 -7.54 9.67
CA VAL A 68 -12.69 -8.63 10.50
C VAL A 68 -11.20 -8.86 10.25
N ALA A 69 -10.79 -8.91 8.99
CA ALA A 69 -9.41 -9.20 8.60
C ALA A 69 -8.43 -8.17 9.15
N VAL A 70 -8.71 -6.88 9.02
CA VAL A 70 -7.82 -5.81 9.51
C VAL A 70 -7.61 -5.88 11.03
N ARG A 71 -8.64 -6.29 11.79
CA ARG A 71 -8.55 -6.44 13.26
C ARG A 71 -7.83 -7.71 13.68
N ARG A 72 -8.00 -8.81 12.93
CA ARG A 72 -7.38 -10.11 13.23
C ARG A 72 -5.94 -10.20 12.74
N LYS A 73 -5.58 -9.42 11.73
CA LYS A 73 -4.27 -9.43 11.06
C LYS A 73 -3.58 -8.06 11.16
N PRO A 74 -3.33 -7.53 12.37
CA PRO A 74 -2.65 -6.24 12.52
C PRO A 74 -1.22 -6.25 11.96
N ARG A 75 -0.62 -7.44 11.83
CA ARG A 75 0.71 -7.68 11.26
C ARG A 75 0.66 -8.07 9.78
N SER A 76 -0.43 -7.77 9.08
CA SER A 76 -0.54 -7.94 7.63
C SER A 76 0.27 -6.90 6.86
N THR A 77 0.56 -7.11 5.57
CA THR A 77 1.25 -6.08 4.75
C THR A 77 0.57 -4.72 4.81
N ILE A 78 -0.76 -4.68 4.75
CA ILE A 78 -1.57 -3.47 4.96
C ILE A 78 -1.39 -2.91 6.37
N GLY A 79 -1.53 -3.74 7.41
CA GLY A 79 -1.41 -3.29 8.80
C GLY A 79 -0.03 -2.74 9.14
N ILE A 80 1.04 -3.39 8.67
CA ILE A 80 2.42 -2.90 8.78
C ILE A 80 2.59 -1.58 8.04
N GLY A 81 2.06 -1.46 6.82
CA GLY A 81 2.09 -0.20 6.08
C GLY A 81 1.44 0.95 6.86
N MET A 82 0.28 0.72 7.46
CA MET A 82 -0.39 1.72 8.30
C MET A 82 0.40 2.03 9.58
N GLU A 83 1.03 1.04 10.21
CA GLU A 83 1.91 1.25 11.37
C GLU A 83 3.08 2.16 11.00
N LEU A 84 3.75 1.91 9.88
CA LEU A 84 4.87 2.71 9.40
C LEU A 84 4.45 4.16 9.08
N LEU A 85 3.28 4.34 8.46
CA LEU A 85 2.69 5.67 8.23
C LEU A 85 2.47 6.41 9.55
N LYS A 86 1.85 5.74 10.53
CA LYS A 86 1.55 6.32 11.84
C LYS A 86 2.81 6.76 12.59
N ARG A 87 3.91 6.02 12.41
CA ARG A 87 5.22 6.31 13.01
C ARG A 87 6.04 7.34 12.23
N GLY A 88 5.60 7.74 11.04
CA GLY A 88 6.39 8.63 10.16
C GLY A 88 7.63 7.95 9.58
N GLU A 89 7.63 6.61 9.48
CA GLU A 89 8.69 5.84 8.84
C GLU A 89 8.52 5.79 7.31
N ILE A 90 7.28 5.96 6.84
CA ILE A 90 6.92 6.24 5.45
C ILE A 90 5.97 7.43 5.39
N ASP A 91 5.89 8.07 4.23
CA ASP A 91 5.10 9.28 4.00
C ASP A 91 3.81 8.98 3.21
N ALA A 92 3.79 7.88 2.44
CA ALA A 92 2.63 7.37 1.72
C ALA A 92 2.63 5.84 1.70
N PHE A 93 1.47 5.22 1.49
CA PHE A 93 1.31 3.78 1.33
C PHE A 93 0.47 3.45 0.10
N VAL A 94 0.89 2.46 -0.69
CA VAL A 94 0.23 2.01 -1.91
C VAL A 94 0.01 0.50 -1.83
N SER A 95 -1.21 0.07 -2.12
CA SER A 95 -1.57 -1.34 -2.22
C SER A 95 -2.60 -1.53 -3.32
N ALA A 96 -2.39 -2.57 -4.13
CA ALA A 96 -3.40 -3.09 -5.06
C ALA A 96 -4.32 -4.14 -4.42
N GLY A 97 -4.20 -4.35 -3.10
CA GLY A 97 -4.97 -5.32 -2.32
C GLY A 97 -6.40 -4.90 -2.10
N ASN A 98 -7.07 -5.60 -1.18
CA ASN A 98 -8.47 -5.38 -0.86
C ASN A 98 -8.73 -3.90 -0.50
N THR A 99 -9.37 -3.16 -1.41
CA THR A 99 -9.58 -1.71 -1.30
C THR A 99 -10.25 -1.32 0.02
N THR A 100 -11.25 -2.10 0.42
CA THR A 100 -11.98 -1.86 1.66
C THR A 100 -11.18 -2.21 2.91
N ALA A 101 -10.21 -3.13 2.82
CA ALA A 101 -9.27 -3.40 3.91
C ALA A 101 -8.26 -2.27 4.07
N VAL A 102 -7.71 -1.75 2.96
CA VAL A 102 -6.82 -0.58 2.98
C VAL A 102 -7.53 0.62 3.61
N LEU A 103 -8.76 0.92 3.15
CA LEU A 103 -9.56 2.02 3.70
C LEU A 103 -9.88 1.81 5.18
N ALA A 104 -10.30 0.59 5.57
CA ALA A 104 -10.63 0.29 6.96
C ALA A 104 -9.41 0.42 7.88
N SER A 105 -8.25 -0.11 7.47
CA SER A 105 -7.00 0.00 8.23
C SER A 105 -6.61 1.48 8.38
N ALA A 106 -6.64 2.27 7.31
CA ALA A 106 -6.35 3.71 7.39
C ALA A 106 -7.28 4.44 8.38
N ILE A 107 -8.59 4.16 8.34
CA ILE A 107 -9.57 4.77 9.27
C ILE A 107 -9.27 4.38 10.72
N PHE A 108 -8.98 3.11 10.99
CA PHE A 108 -8.78 2.63 12.36
C PHE A 108 -7.41 3.00 12.94
N ASP A 109 -6.36 2.98 12.10
CA ASP A 109 -4.98 3.13 12.56
C ASP A 109 -4.51 4.60 12.54
N LEU A 110 -4.81 5.32 11.45
CA LEU A 110 -4.39 6.71 11.23
C LEU A 110 -5.45 7.71 11.69
N GLY A 111 -6.73 7.35 11.57
CA GLY A 111 -7.84 8.26 11.78
C GLY A 111 -8.07 9.20 10.61
N ARG A 112 -8.92 10.21 10.82
CA ARG A 112 -9.30 11.19 9.79
C ARG A 112 -8.67 12.54 10.11
N ILE A 113 -8.47 13.33 9.07
CA ILE A 113 -8.12 14.75 9.22
C ILE A 113 -9.17 15.44 10.10
N ARG A 114 -8.73 16.30 11.02
CA ARG A 114 -9.61 17.00 11.96
C ARG A 114 -10.70 17.78 11.20
N GLY A 115 -11.95 17.53 11.55
CA GLY A 115 -13.12 18.14 10.91
C GLY A 115 -13.70 17.34 9.74
N ILE A 116 -12.99 16.34 9.22
CA ILE A 116 -13.49 15.46 8.16
C ILE A 116 -14.31 14.31 8.75
N LYS A 117 -15.59 14.21 8.36
CA LYS A 117 -16.52 13.20 8.87
C LYS A 117 -16.33 11.83 8.23
N ARG A 118 -16.11 11.75 6.93
CA ARG A 118 -15.89 10.49 6.20
C ARG A 118 -14.73 10.69 5.23
N PRO A 119 -13.78 9.75 5.13
CA PRO A 119 -12.84 9.75 4.00
C PRO A 119 -13.61 9.48 2.71
N ALA A 120 -13.02 9.91 1.60
CA ALA A 120 -13.56 9.71 0.28
C ALA A 120 -12.60 8.87 -0.57
N LEU A 121 -13.15 7.97 -1.39
CA LEU A 121 -12.41 7.33 -2.47
C LEU A 121 -12.47 8.26 -3.68
N ALA A 122 -11.29 8.61 -4.19
CA ALA A 122 -11.17 9.55 -5.30
C ALA A 122 -10.41 8.89 -6.46
N THR A 123 -10.89 9.09 -7.68
CA THR A 123 -10.22 8.62 -8.90
C THR A 123 -10.36 9.64 -10.02
N ILE A 124 -9.36 9.68 -10.90
CA ILE A 124 -9.32 10.61 -12.03
C ILE A 124 -9.80 9.89 -13.27
N TYR A 125 -10.89 10.38 -13.87
CA TYR A 125 -11.41 9.90 -15.14
C TYR A 125 -10.93 10.80 -16.29
N PRO A 126 -10.42 10.22 -17.39
CA PRO A 126 -10.10 10.99 -18.59
C PRO A 126 -11.39 11.31 -19.36
N VAL A 127 -11.82 12.58 -19.36
CA VAL A 127 -13.01 13.04 -20.10
C VAL A 127 -12.59 14.04 -21.17
N ALA A 128 -12.49 13.58 -22.43
CA ALA A 128 -11.94 14.37 -23.53
C ALA A 128 -10.57 14.98 -23.14
N ASP A 129 -10.40 16.29 -23.33
CA ASP A 129 -9.15 17.00 -23.03
C ASP A 129 -9.02 17.46 -21.57
N THR A 130 -10.03 17.21 -20.71
CA THR A 130 -10.03 17.67 -19.32
C THR A 130 -10.25 16.50 -18.35
N PRO A 131 -9.28 16.16 -17.48
CA PRO A 131 -9.48 15.14 -16.47
C PRO A 131 -10.53 15.58 -15.44
N VAL A 132 -11.37 14.65 -15.00
CA VAL A 132 -12.42 14.87 -13.99
C VAL A 132 -12.15 14.00 -12.77
N LEU A 133 -12.24 14.58 -11.57
CA LEU A 133 -12.16 13.84 -10.31
C LEU A 133 -13.55 13.32 -9.93
N LEU A 134 -13.70 12.00 -9.87
CA LEU A 134 -14.86 11.35 -9.24
C LEU A 134 -14.51 11.03 -7.78
N VAL A 135 -15.37 11.42 -6.83
CA VAL A 135 -15.09 11.31 -5.40
C VAL A 135 -16.37 11.13 -4.57
N ASP A 136 -16.35 10.19 -3.62
CA ASP A 136 -17.30 10.05 -2.48
C ASP A 136 -16.62 9.50 -1.24
#